data_AF-A0A163BIM6-F1
#
_entry.id   AF-A0A163BIM6-F1
#
_cell.length_a   1.000
_cell.length_b   1.000
_cell.length_c   1.000
_cell.angle_alpha   90.00
_cell.angle_beta   90.00
_cell.angle_gamma   90.00
#
_symmetry.space_group_name_H-M   'P 1'
#
loop_
_entity.id
_entity.type
_entity.pdbx_description
1 polymer ?
#
loop_
_entity_poly.entity_id
_entity_poly.type
_entity_poly.pdbx_seq_one_letter_code
_entity_poly.pdbx_strand_id
1 'polypeptide(L)'
;MKSKVVLFLVILYSFNSCLKNENTKNINFESTPKKLIDEAKYVLFDTYKIGDVRRYGVFPNERIGMNPKSNKNALETVIDLAEGGVEIIFPEGYYKTNLVLEGREQLRLQFDNASFAGEIRINENLKKESSNIIFLGKVTSYSRFFVRKSRMIRIDEMIVKTDTILSWDKKESRGCNIYQGVEDIFFNKVIIDGLGSGESYYQYTSAAMQIYGWNDNPKNVRIDSLIVNSSDRNGAYITGSDHKFNYIHIKDYATGTTKFMKPIEDTSAGEELIMCGLWINRCNGCDFKEIIINNKDNDNLALKLDEGNIKSSTVIDNINIHYNNIDSLPIFDHELTNIIVKSLN
;
A
#
# COMPACT_ATOMS: atom_id res chain seq x y z
N MET A 1 -77.82 13.87 6.70
CA MET A 1 -77.01 13.13 5.70
C MET A 1 -75.59 13.01 6.23
N LYS A 2 -75.02 11.82 6.14
CA LYS A 2 -73.88 11.33 6.92
C LYS A 2 -72.58 12.07 6.62
N SER A 3 -71.94 12.56 7.68
CA SER A 3 -70.55 13.00 7.72
C SER A 3 -69.62 11.86 7.29
N LYS A 4 -68.77 12.11 6.28
CA LYS A 4 -67.65 11.22 5.92
C LYS A 4 -66.36 11.90 6.35
N VAL A 5 -65.91 11.56 7.55
CA VAL A 5 -64.54 11.79 8.01
C VAL A 5 -63.66 10.83 7.23
N VAL A 6 -62.87 11.34 6.28
CA VAL A 6 -61.79 10.60 5.65
C VAL A 6 -60.56 10.79 6.54
N LEU A 7 -60.27 9.77 7.35
CA LEU A 7 -59.11 9.68 8.20
C LEU A 7 -57.88 9.39 7.30
N PHE A 8 -57.10 10.41 6.95
CA PHE A 8 -55.81 10.22 6.31
C PHE A 8 -54.79 9.83 7.39
N LEU A 9 -54.55 8.54 7.53
CA LEU A 9 -53.50 7.96 8.36
C LEU A 9 -52.15 8.28 7.72
N VAL A 10 -51.53 9.39 8.14
CA VAL A 10 -50.12 9.67 7.88
C VAL A 10 -49.31 8.69 8.72
N ILE A 11 -48.94 7.55 8.12
CA ILE A 11 -47.91 6.68 8.67
C ILE A 11 -46.58 7.40 8.46
N LEU A 12 -46.19 8.18 9.47
CA LEU A 12 -44.82 8.59 9.73
C LEU A 12 -43.99 7.31 9.91
N TYR A 13 -43.55 6.71 8.80
CA TYR A 13 -42.37 5.86 8.82
C TYR A 13 -41.19 6.79 9.10
N SER A 14 -40.85 6.87 10.38
CA SER A 14 -39.55 7.26 10.88
C SER A 14 -38.49 6.42 10.16
N PHE A 15 -37.97 6.93 9.06
CA PHE A 15 -36.61 6.61 8.63
C PHE A 15 -35.67 7.28 9.63
N ASN A 16 -35.62 6.69 10.83
CA ASN A 16 -34.49 6.81 11.72
C ASN A 16 -33.27 6.34 10.94
N SER A 17 -32.46 7.32 10.54
CA SER A 17 -31.00 7.27 10.60
C SER A 17 -30.44 5.85 10.65
N CYS A 18 -30.27 5.26 9.46
CA CYS A 18 -29.19 4.32 9.24
C CYS A 18 -28.01 5.10 8.65
N LEU A 19 -27.57 6.15 9.35
CA LEU A 19 -26.14 6.41 9.46
C LEU A 19 -25.58 5.14 10.10
N LYS A 20 -25.23 4.15 9.28
CA LYS A 20 -24.22 3.19 9.65
C LYS A 20 -22.99 4.05 9.94
N ASN A 21 -22.84 4.43 11.19
CA ASN A 21 -21.52 4.51 11.77
C ASN A 21 -20.90 3.15 11.47
N GLU A 22 -20.15 3.08 10.39
CA GLU A 22 -19.03 2.17 10.33
C GLU A 22 -18.10 2.62 11.46
N ASN A 23 -18.45 2.21 12.67
CA ASN A 23 -17.46 1.91 13.68
C ASN A 23 -16.37 1.18 12.91
N THR A 24 -15.21 1.82 12.80
CA THR A 24 -13.95 1.17 12.48
C THR A 24 -13.98 -0.13 13.26
N LYS A 25 -14.31 -1.23 12.59
CA LYS A 25 -14.12 -2.56 13.15
C LYS A 25 -12.65 -2.55 13.50
N ASN A 26 -12.36 -2.44 14.80
CA ASN A 26 -11.06 -2.81 15.31
C ASN A 26 -10.90 -4.24 14.84
N ILE A 27 -10.11 -4.43 13.79
CA ILE A 27 -9.76 -5.74 13.30
C ILE A 27 -8.97 -6.34 14.46
N ASN A 28 -9.63 -7.19 15.24
CA ASN A 28 -8.98 -7.91 16.32
C ASN A 28 -8.06 -8.94 15.67
N PHE A 29 -6.77 -8.60 15.60
CA PHE A 29 -5.70 -9.53 15.29
C PHE A 29 -5.56 -10.52 16.44
N GLU A 30 -6.39 -11.56 16.48
CA GLU A 30 -6.18 -12.68 17.39
C GLU A 30 -5.21 -13.68 16.74
N SER A 31 -3.93 -13.51 17.07
CA SER A 31 -2.84 -14.35 16.60
C SER A 31 -2.33 -15.25 17.73
N THR A 32 -2.95 -16.41 17.95
CA THR A 32 -2.26 -17.46 18.72
C THR A 32 -1.38 -18.24 17.74
N PRO A 33 -0.05 -18.35 17.96
CA PRO A 33 0.83 -19.13 17.10
C PRO A 33 0.31 -20.56 17.00
N LYS A 34 0.24 -21.13 15.79
CA LYS A 34 -0.20 -22.52 15.60
C LYS A 34 0.71 -23.52 16.32
N LYS A 35 1.97 -23.15 16.53
CA LYS A 35 2.97 -23.94 17.25
C LYS A 35 4.04 -23.04 17.83
N LEU A 36 4.21 -23.08 19.15
CA LEU A 36 5.32 -22.41 19.82
C LEU A 36 6.63 -23.09 19.44
N ILE A 37 7.59 -22.30 18.96
CA ILE A 37 8.94 -22.76 18.68
C ILE A 37 9.83 -22.48 19.89
N ASP A 38 10.65 -23.46 20.25
CA ASP A 38 11.71 -23.30 21.25
C ASP A 38 12.88 -22.52 20.62
N GLU A 39 12.88 -21.21 20.86
CA GLU A 39 13.84 -20.25 20.36
C GLU A 39 15.29 -20.60 20.72
N ALA A 40 15.52 -21.18 21.90
CA ALA A 40 16.86 -21.44 22.43
C ALA A 40 17.67 -22.38 21.52
N LYS A 41 16.99 -23.20 20.70
CA LYS A 41 17.62 -24.10 19.73
C LYS A 41 18.32 -23.39 18.59
N TYR A 42 17.99 -22.13 18.33
CA TYR A 42 18.43 -21.38 17.14
C TYR A 42 19.42 -20.25 17.44
N VAL A 43 19.76 -20.07 18.72
CA VAL A 43 20.63 -19.00 19.22
C VAL A 43 22.08 -19.21 18.76
N LEU A 44 22.68 -18.15 18.23
CA LEU A 44 24.10 -18.08 17.89
C LEU A 44 24.85 -17.09 18.77
N PHE A 45 24.19 -16.00 19.17
CA PHE A 45 24.77 -14.91 19.95
C PHE A 45 23.87 -14.57 21.13
N ASP A 46 24.10 -15.23 22.26
CA ASP A 46 23.24 -15.15 23.45
C ASP A 46 23.28 -13.79 24.17
N THR A 47 24.26 -12.95 23.83
CA THR A 47 24.42 -11.57 24.32
C THR A 47 23.32 -10.63 23.85
N TYR A 48 22.66 -10.92 22.73
CA TYR A 48 21.51 -10.16 22.25
C TYR A 48 20.23 -10.69 22.90
N LYS A 49 19.28 -9.78 23.19
CA LYS A 49 17.97 -10.15 23.75
C LYS A 49 17.20 -11.10 22.82
N ILE A 50 16.32 -11.92 23.40
CA ILE A 50 15.38 -12.74 22.63
C ILE A 50 14.61 -11.83 21.66
N GLY A 51 14.48 -12.29 20.42
CA GLY A 51 13.80 -11.56 19.35
C GLY A 51 14.71 -10.66 18.51
N ASP A 52 15.86 -10.21 19.01
CA ASP A 52 16.83 -9.45 18.21
C ASP A 52 17.40 -10.32 17.09
N VAL A 53 17.27 -9.89 15.83
CA VAL A 53 17.71 -10.69 14.67
C VAL A 53 19.19 -11.06 14.69
N ARG A 54 20.03 -10.26 15.36
CA ARG A 54 21.47 -10.54 15.52
C ARG A 54 21.74 -11.76 16.38
N ARG A 55 20.85 -12.07 17.34
CA ARG A 55 20.88 -13.29 18.16
C ARG A 55 20.93 -14.56 17.32
N TYR A 56 20.34 -14.49 16.12
CA TYR A 56 20.17 -15.61 15.20
C TYR A 56 21.06 -15.54 13.95
N GLY A 57 22.01 -14.60 13.90
CA GLY A 57 22.99 -14.48 12.82
C GLY A 57 22.59 -13.54 11.67
N VAL A 58 21.63 -12.64 11.88
CA VAL A 58 21.26 -11.62 10.89
C VAL A 58 21.74 -10.26 11.37
N PHE A 59 22.81 -9.75 10.77
CA PHE A 59 23.43 -8.47 11.13
C PHE A 59 23.21 -7.41 10.05
N PRO A 60 23.01 -6.13 10.43
CA PRO A 60 23.07 -5.04 9.47
C PRO A 60 24.50 -4.88 8.94
N ASN A 61 24.61 -4.39 7.70
CA ASN A 61 25.84 -4.17 6.94
C ASN A 61 26.68 -5.43 6.65
N GLU A 62 26.14 -6.61 6.94
CA GLU A 62 26.79 -7.89 6.71
C GLU A 62 26.02 -8.76 5.71
N ARG A 63 26.72 -9.74 5.14
CA ARG A 63 26.08 -10.75 4.32
C ARG A 63 25.31 -11.71 5.22
N ILE A 64 24.02 -11.87 4.95
CA ILE A 64 23.20 -12.86 5.65
C ILE A 64 23.57 -14.26 5.16
N GLY A 65 24.09 -15.08 6.08
CA GLY A 65 24.52 -16.45 5.85
C GLY A 65 23.49 -17.48 6.26
N MET A 66 23.98 -18.69 6.51
CA MET A 66 23.20 -19.80 7.07
C MET A 66 23.20 -19.72 8.59
N ASN A 67 22.07 -20.06 9.23
CA ASN A 67 22.06 -20.38 10.64
C ASN A 67 22.44 -21.87 10.81
N PRO A 68 23.56 -22.20 11.47
CA PRO A 68 24.06 -23.58 11.57
C PRO A 68 23.20 -24.49 12.46
N LYS A 69 22.25 -23.94 13.23
CA LYS A 69 21.34 -24.73 14.07
C LYS A 69 20.11 -25.18 13.30
N SER A 70 19.57 -24.34 12.41
CA SER A 70 18.42 -24.67 11.56
C SER A 70 18.81 -25.31 10.24
N ASN A 71 20.06 -25.16 9.79
CA ASN A 71 20.51 -25.47 8.43
C ASN A 71 19.71 -24.74 7.35
N LYS A 72 19.22 -23.54 7.65
CA LYS A 72 18.51 -22.65 6.73
C LYS A 72 19.23 -21.31 6.60
N ASN A 73 18.81 -20.49 5.64
CA ASN A 73 19.20 -19.09 5.64
C ASN A 73 18.83 -18.45 7.00
N ALA A 74 19.70 -17.61 7.55
CA ALA A 74 19.49 -17.04 8.87
C ALA A 74 18.24 -16.15 8.93
N LEU A 75 17.92 -15.42 7.85
CA LEU A 75 16.67 -14.64 7.78
C LEU A 75 15.45 -15.56 7.72
N GLU A 76 15.50 -16.69 6.99
CA GLU A 76 14.41 -17.66 7.00
C GLU A 76 14.18 -18.22 8.41
N THR A 77 15.25 -18.49 9.15
CA THR A 77 15.17 -18.95 10.55
C THR A 77 14.51 -17.92 11.45
N VAL A 78 14.88 -16.64 11.29
CA VAL A 78 14.25 -15.52 11.98
C VAL A 78 12.74 -15.44 11.68
N ILE A 79 12.34 -15.60 10.42
CA ILE A 79 10.91 -15.58 10.04
C ILE A 79 10.17 -16.80 10.58
N ASP A 80 10.79 -17.99 10.59
CA ASP A 80 10.20 -19.19 11.20
C ASP A 80 9.97 -18.96 12.71
N LEU A 81 10.92 -18.35 13.42
CA LEU A 81 10.77 -17.99 14.84
C LEU A 81 9.63 -16.98 15.07
N ALA A 82 9.49 -16.00 14.17
CA ALA A 82 8.38 -15.05 14.20
C ALA A 82 7.01 -15.76 14.06
N GLU A 83 6.88 -16.65 13.08
CA GLU A 83 5.67 -17.47 12.87
C GLU A 83 5.42 -18.42 14.05
N GLY A 84 6.48 -18.80 14.76
CA GLY A 84 6.47 -19.56 16.02
C GLY A 84 6.09 -18.76 17.27
N GLY A 85 5.79 -17.47 17.14
CA GLY A 85 5.32 -16.60 18.22
C GLY A 85 6.39 -15.73 18.90
N VAL A 86 7.63 -15.74 18.42
CA VAL A 86 8.67 -14.84 18.93
C VAL A 86 8.50 -13.48 18.28
N GLU A 87 8.36 -12.41 19.05
CA GLU A 87 8.44 -11.06 18.51
C GLU A 87 9.86 -10.79 17.99
N ILE A 88 9.98 -10.56 16.68
CA ILE A 88 11.28 -10.33 16.04
C ILE A 88 11.54 -8.84 15.90
N ILE A 89 12.76 -8.41 16.25
CA ILE A 89 13.20 -7.02 16.25
C ILE A 89 14.39 -6.87 15.31
N PHE A 90 14.21 -6.10 14.25
CA PHE A 90 15.27 -5.61 13.38
C PHE A 90 15.78 -4.28 13.94
N PRO A 91 16.96 -4.24 14.59
CA PRO A 91 17.57 -2.99 15.01
C PRO A 91 17.91 -2.11 13.80
N GLU A 92 18.20 -0.85 14.07
CA GLU A 92 18.64 0.09 13.05
C GLU A 92 19.82 -0.45 12.24
N GLY A 93 19.74 -0.28 10.92
CA GLY A 93 20.83 -0.60 10.03
C GLY A 93 20.38 -0.97 8.63
N TYR A 94 21.36 -1.30 7.79
CA TYR A 94 21.17 -1.61 6.38
C TYR A 94 21.37 -3.10 6.12
N TYR A 95 20.30 -3.80 5.79
CA TYR A 95 20.28 -5.22 5.52
C TYR A 95 20.42 -5.45 4.02
N LYS A 96 21.55 -6.02 3.61
CA LYS A 96 21.85 -6.32 2.20
C LYS A 96 21.13 -7.58 1.74
N THR A 97 19.80 -7.50 1.63
CA THR A 97 18.90 -8.60 1.21
C THR A 97 17.52 -8.05 0.80
N ASN A 98 16.68 -8.93 0.26
CA ASN A 98 15.22 -8.78 0.25
C ASN A 98 14.62 -9.28 1.58
N LEU A 99 13.45 -8.77 1.97
CA LEU A 99 12.59 -9.38 2.97
C LEU A 99 11.41 -10.04 2.26
N VAL A 100 11.35 -11.37 2.25
CA VAL A 100 10.35 -12.13 1.50
C VAL A 100 9.48 -12.96 2.44
N LEU A 101 8.19 -12.65 2.49
CA LEU A 101 7.17 -13.32 3.30
C LEU A 101 6.17 -14.02 2.37
N GLU A 102 6.50 -15.25 1.96
CA GLU A 102 5.70 -16.04 1.01
C GLU A 102 4.90 -17.14 1.72
N GLY A 103 3.57 -16.98 1.73
CA GLY A 103 2.64 -17.78 2.51
C GLY A 103 3.06 -17.89 3.97
N ARG A 104 3.34 -16.75 4.62
CA ARG A 104 3.64 -16.66 6.05
C ARG A 104 2.43 -16.17 6.81
N GLU A 105 2.24 -16.64 8.04
CA GLU A 105 1.14 -16.19 8.88
C GLU A 105 1.56 -15.82 10.30
N GLN A 106 0.76 -14.98 10.97
CA GLN A 106 0.92 -14.66 12.39
C GLN A 106 2.30 -14.08 12.74
N LEU A 107 2.76 -13.11 11.94
CA LEU A 107 4.07 -12.47 12.14
C LEU A 107 3.91 -11.13 12.85
N ARG A 108 4.79 -10.88 13.82
CA ARG A 108 4.98 -9.56 14.44
C ARG A 108 6.45 -9.18 14.35
N LEU A 109 6.76 -8.25 13.45
CA LEU A 109 8.11 -7.76 13.17
C LEU A 109 8.22 -6.29 13.57
N GLN A 110 9.12 -5.98 14.50
CA GLN A 110 9.47 -4.62 14.90
C GLN A 110 10.68 -4.15 14.09
N PHE A 111 10.60 -2.96 13.50
CA PHE A 111 11.68 -2.34 12.75
C PHE A 111 12.08 -1.01 13.41
N ASP A 112 13.27 -0.99 14.00
CA ASP A 112 13.82 0.20 14.64
C ASP A 112 14.62 0.98 13.60
N ASN A 113 13.95 1.51 12.56
CA ASN A 113 14.59 2.19 11.41
C ASN A 113 15.48 1.26 10.56
N ALA A 114 15.06 0.01 10.37
CA ALA A 114 15.76 -0.95 9.51
C ALA A 114 15.52 -0.63 8.02
N SER A 115 16.55 -0.82 7.20
CA SER A 115 16.48 -0.62 5.75
C SER A 115 16.96 -1.86 4.99
N PHE A 116 16.33 -2.15 3.86
CA PHE A 116 16.63 -3.31 3.02
C PHE A 116 17.11 -2.84 1.65
N ALA A 117 18.25 -3.38 1.21
CA ALA A 117 18.81 -3.11 -0.13
C ALA A 117 17.86 -3.52 -1.26
N GLY A 118 17.09 -4.58 -1.02
CA GLY A 118 16.17 -5.17 -1.97
C GLY A 118 14.71 -4.85 -1.68
N GLU A 119 13.84 -5.62 -2.31
CA GLU A 119 12.40 -5.49 -2.12
C GLU A 119 11.93 -6.05 -0.77
N ILE A 120 10.84 -5.49 -0.27
CA ILE A 120 10.04 -6.07 0.80
C ILE A 120 8.78 -6.63 0.14
N ARG A 121 8.60 -7.96 0.23
CA ARG A 121 7.57 -8.69 -0.50
C ARG A 121 6.71 -9.53 0.44
N ILE A 122 5.39 -9.42 0.31
CA ILE A 122 4.41 -10.23 1.05
C ILE A 122 3.43 -10.87 0.06
N ASN A 123 3.61 -12.15 -0.24
CA ASN A 123 2.82 -12.84 -1.26
C ASN A 123 2.30 -14.19 -0.76
N GLU A 124 1.43 -14.82 -1.53
CA GLU A 124 1.12 -16.23 -1.33
C GLU A 124 2.31 -17.14 -1.68
N ASN A 125 2.26 -18.38 -1.23
CA ASN A 125 3.03 -19.46 -1.82
C ASN A 125 2.08 -20.47 -2.50
N LEU A 126 2.61 -21.59 -3.01
CA LEU A 126 1.82 -22.62 -3.70
C LEU A 126 0.69 -23.24 -2.86
N LYS A 127 0.69 -23.06 -1.54
CA LYS A 127 -0.24 -23.73 -0.60
C LYS A 127 -1.18 -22.77 0.11
N LYS A 128 -0.74 -21.54 0.42
CA LYS A 128 -1.52 -20.59 1.22
C LYS A 128 -1.13 -19.13 0.94
N GLU A 129 -2.10 -18.25 1.16
CA GLU A 129 -1.93 -16.80 1.26
C GLU A 129 -1.03 -16.43 2.45
N SER A 130 -0.42 -15.25 2.39
CA SER A 130 0.17 -14.64 3.60
C SER A 130 -0.90 -13.90 4.39
N SER A 131 -0.92 -14.02 5.72
CA SER A 131 -1.94 -13.34 6.52
C SER A 131 -1.57 -13.02 7.96
N ASN A 132 -2.20 -12.02 8.56
CA ASN A 132 -1.94 -11.60 9.94
C ASN A 132 -0.46 -11.24 10.15
N ILE A 133 0.00 -10.25 9.39
CA ILE A 133 1.38 -9.75 9.45
C ILE A 133 1.36 -8.32 9.95
N ILE A 134 2.12 -8.07 11.02
CA ILE A 134 2.24 -6.76 11.66
C ILE A 134 3.69 -6.30 11.55
N PHE A 135 3.91 -5.19 10.86
CA PHE A 135 5.16 -4.45 10.85
C PHE A 135 5.00 -3.23 11.75
N LEU A 136 5.78 -3.20 12.82
CA LEU A 136 5.81 -2.11 13.78
C LEU A 136 7.04 -1.23 13.57
N GLY A 137 6.89 0.04 13.89
CA GLY A 137 7.96 1.02 13.67
C GLY A 137 8.17 1.33 12.19
N LYS A 138 9.42 1.62 11.82
CA LYS A 138 9.77 2.20 10.52
C LYS A 138 10.68 1.26 9.75
N VAL A 139 10.27 0.90 8.54
CA VAL A 139 11.06 0.06 7.63
C VAL A 139 11.20 0.72 6.26
N THR A 140 12.39 0.60 5.68
CA THR A 140 12.72 1.16 4.36
C THR A 140 13.08 0.07 3.35
N SER A 141 12.60 0.15 2.12
CA SER A 141 13.11 -0.59 0.97
C SER A 141 13.75 0.36 -0.04
N TYR A 142 14.94 0.00 -0.55
CA TYR A 142 15.61 0.71 -1.64
C TYR A 142 15.24 0.19 -3.03
N SER A 143 14.28 -0.73 -3.13
CA SER A 143 13.82 -1.28 -4.42
C SER A 143 12.31 -1.16 -4.59
N ARG A 144 11.52 -1.81 -3.74
CA ARG A 144 10.06 -1.91 -3.91
C ARG A 144 9.41 -2.46 -2.65
N PHE A 145 8.22 -1.97 -2.31
CA PHE A 145 7.27 -2.73 -1.50
C PHE A 145 6.24 -3.39 -2.40
N PHE A 146 6.04 -4.71 -2.28
CA PHE A 146 5.09 -5.46 -3.10
C PHE A 146 4.27 -6.44 -2.26
N VAL A 147 2.95 -6.39 -2.39
CA VAL A 147 2.03 -7.33 -1.74
C VAL A 147 1.03 -7.89 -2.74
N ARG A 148 0.71 -9.18 -2.64
CA ARG A 148 -0.25 -9.88 -3.51
C ARG A 148 -0.90 -11.05 -2.75
N LYS A 149 -2.18 -11.36 -3.04
CA LYS A 149 -2.91 -12.52 -2.48
C LYS A 149 -2.61 -12.76 -1.00
N SER A 150 -2.84 -11.70 -0.23
CA SER A 150 -2.48 -11.64 1.18
C SER A 150 -3.49 -10.78 1.92
N ARG A 151 -3.69 -11.06 3.20
CA ARG A 151 -4.75 -10.39 3.97
C ARG A 151 -4.40 -10.08 5.41
N MET A 152 -5.10 -9.12 6.00
CA MET A 152 -4.89 -8.70 7.40
C MET A 152 -3.42 -8.34 7.62
N ILE A 153 -2.98 -7.26 6.98
CA ILE A 153 -1.62 -6.74 7.08
C ILE A 153 -1.67 -5.36 7.72
N ARG A 154 -0.86 -5.12 8.75
CA ARG A 154 -0.71 -3.80 9.38
C ARG A 154 0.74 -3.36 9.30
N ILE A 155 0.97 -2.15 8.82
CA ILE A 155 2.30 -1.58 8.70
C ILE A 155 2.28 -0.16 9.29
N ASP A 156 3.15 0.10 10.25
CA ASP A 156 3.22 1.43 10.86
C ASP A 156 3.78 2.45 9.86
N GLU A 157 5.07 2.40 9.53
CA GLU A 157 5.69 3.30 8.55
C GLU A 157 6.50 2.50 7.50
N MET A 158 6.06 2.59 6.24
CA MET A 158 6.76 2.05 5.08
C MET A 158 7.40 3.17 4.27
N ILE A 159 8.71 3.06 4.00
CA ILE A 159 9.41 3.96 3.10
C ILE A 159 9.92 3.17 1.91
N VAL A 160 9.58 3.60 0.70
CA VAL A 160 10.24 3.14 -0.53
C VAL A 160 11.06 4.31 -1.06
N LYS A 161 12.36 4.13 -1.18
CA LYS A 161 13.28 5.23 -1.52
C LYS A 161 14.22 4.86 -2.63
N THR A 162 14.43 5.77 -3.57
CA THR A 162 15.51 5.67 -4.55
C THR A 162 16.85 5.98 -3.88
N ASP A 163 17.78 5.03 -3.96
CA ASP A 163 19.20 5.23 -3.69
C ASP A 163 19.98 4.21 -4.51
N THR A 164 20.62 4.64 -5.60
CA THR A 164 21.31 3.74 -6.54
C THR A 164 22.64 3.21 -6.01
N ILE A 165 23.11 3.69 -4.86
CA ILE A 165 24.29 3.18 -4.16
C ILE A 165 23.86 2.05 -3.20
N LEU A 166 22.75 2.25 -2.48
CA LEU A 166 22.25 1.31 -1.49
C LEU A 166 21.32 0.23 -2.07
N SER A 167 20.67 0.49 -3.21
CA SER A 167 19.83 -0.50 -3.87
C SER A 167 20.67 -1.67 -4.38
N TRP A 168 20.17 -2.89 -4.21
CA TRP A 168 20.90 -4.11 -4.59
C TRP A 168 21.28 -4.12 -6.08
N ASP A 169 20.37 -3.66 -6.93
CA ASP A 169 20.47 -3.64 -8.39
C ASP A 169 21.05 -2.34 -8.95
N LYS A 170 21.38 -1.37 -8.08
CA LYS A 170 21.81 -0.02 -8.45
C LYS A 170 20.80 0.71 -9.33
N LYS A 171 19.51 0.39 -9.16
CA LYS A 171 18.39 1.02 -9.84
C LYS A 171 17.63 1.91 -8.87
N GLU A 172 16.79 2.76 -9.45
CA GLU A 172 15.83 3.54 -8.72
C GLU A 172 14.66 2.66 -8.28
N SER A 173 13.83 3.18 -7.37
CA SER A 173 12.73 2.41 -6.81
C SER A 173 11.64 2.12 -7.86
N ARG A 174 10.94 1.00 -7.65
CA ARG A 174 9.70 0.62 -8.36
C ARG A 174 8.44 0.94 -7.54
N GLY A 175 8.57 1.76 -6.50
CA GLY A 175 7.45 2.25 -5.70
C GLY A 175 6.81 1.21 -4.77
N CYS A 176 5.57 1.49 -4.38
CA CYS A 176 4.75 0.67 -3.50
C CYS A 176 3.59 0.07 -4.31
N ASN A 177 3.49 -1.26 -4.30
CA ASN A 177 2.58 -2.02 -5.14
C ASN A 177 1.69 -2.92 -4.28
N ILE A 178 0.39 -2.69 -4.33
CA ILE A 178 -0.64 -3.53 -3.72
C ILE A 178 -1.40 -4.18 -4.87
N TYR A 179 -1.12 -5.47 -5.07
CA TYR A 179 -1.55 -6.18 -6.26
C TYR A 179 -2.73 -7.14 -5.98
N GLN A 180 -3.20 -7.79 -7.04
CA GLN A 180 -4.30 -8.76 -7.09
C GLN A 180 -4.47 -9.61 -5.82
N GLY A 181 -5.71 -9.71 -5.34
CA GLY A 181 -6.14 -10.59 -4.25
C GLY A 181 -5.74 -10.12 -2.85
N VAL A 182 -5.40 -8.84 -2.69
CA VAL A 182 -5.10 -8.28 -1.37
C VAL A 182 -6.38 -7.77 -0.69
N GLU A 183 -6.58 -8.15 0.56
CA GLU A 183 -7.74 -7.76 1.37
C GLU A 183 -7.29 -7.31 2.77
N ASP A 184 -7.88 -6.24 3.33
CA ASP A 184 -7.59 -5.80 4.70
C ASP A 184 -6.11 -5.47 4.95
N ILE A 185 -5.56 -4.50 4.21
CA ILE A 185 -4.23 -3.95 4.48
C ILE A 185 -4.34 -2.51 5.01
N PHE A 186 -3.59 -2.22 6.06
CA PHE A 186 -3.61 -0.93 6.73
C PHE A 186 -2.18 -0.39 6.92
N PHE A 187 -1.98 0.87 6.52
CA PHE A 187 -0.76 1.64 6.75
C PHE A 187 -1.07 2.87 7.61
N ASN A 188 -0.29 3.12 8.68
CA ASN A 188 -0.34 4.47 9.28
C ASN A 188 0.34 5.47 8.30
N LYS A 189 1.44 5.07 7.67
CA LYS A 189 2.18 5.95 6.78
C LYS A 189 2.93 5.22 5.67
N VAL A 190 2.84 5.74 4.46
CA VAL A 190 3.65 5.35 3.31
C VAL A 190 4.35 6.58 2.76
N ILE A 191 5.68 6.51 2.62
CA ILE A 191 6.48 7.53 1.93
C ILE A 191 7.14 6.88 0.72
N ILE A 192 6.96 7.47 -0.45
CA ILE A 192 7.68 7.09 -1.65
C ILE A 192 8.55 8.27 -2.08
N ASP A 193 9.86 8.07 -2.00
CA ASP A 193 10.90 9.06 -2.26
C ASP A 193 11.66 8.66 -3.54
N GLY A 194 11.00 8.87 -4.68
CA GLY A 194 11.48 8.52 -6.00
C GLY A 194 10.90 7.23 -6.57
N LEU A 195 10.51 7.31 -7.85
CA LEU A 195 10.15 6.19 -8.72
C LEU A 195 10.95 6.34 -10.02
N GLY A 196 11.63 5.29 -10.47
CA GLY A 196 12.39 5.33 -11.72
C GLY A 196 11.62 4.93 -12.97
N SER A 197 12.21 5.24 -14.13
CA SER A 197 11.67 4.89 -15.45
C SER A 197 12.77 4.65 -16.50
N GLY A 198 12.39 4.55 -17.79
CA GLY A 198 13.35 4.55 -18.90
C GLY A 198 13.96 3.21 -19.32
N GLU A 199 13.69 2.14 -18.57
CA GLU A 199 14.19 0.79 -18.84
C GLU A 199 13.09 -0.29 -18.72
N SER A 200 13.30 -1.45 -19.35
CA SER A 200 12.39 -2.61 -19.25
C SER A 200 12.24 -3.15 -17.83
N TYR A 201 13.20 -2.84 -16.94
CA TYR A 201 13.11 -3.10 -15.51
C TYR A 201 11.86 -2.47 -14.87
N TYR A 202 11.41 -1.32 -15.37
CA TYR A 202 10.25 -0.59 -14.89
C TYR A 202 8.98 -0.87 -15.71
N GLN A 203 8.97 -1.82 -16.64
CA GLN A 203 7.89 -1.94 -17.65
C GLN A 203 6.47 -2.11 -17.06
N TYR A 204 6.35 -2.64 -15.84
CA TYR A 204 5.07 -2.86 -15.13
C TYR A 204 4.81 -1.88 -13.97
N THR A 205 5.61 -0.82 -13.87
CA THR A 205 5.54 0.17 -12.78
C THR A 205 4.92 1.46 -13.29
N SER A 206 3.60 1.60 -13.25
CA SER A 206 2.91 2.77 -13.82
C SER A 206 2.80 3.96 -12.88
N ALA A 207 2.93 3.74 -11.58
CA ALA A 207 2.79 4.77 -10.56
C ALA A 207 3.72 4.54 -9.35
N ALA A 208 3.98 5.59 -8.56
CA ALA A 208 4.78 5.47 -7.34
C ALA A 208 4.01 4.68 -6.27
N MET A 209 2.71 4.94 -6.12
CA MET A 209 1.76 4.06 -5.44
C MET A 209 0.85 3.39 -6.48
N GLN A 210 0.84 2.06 -6.53
CA GLN A 210 0.03 1.31 -7.48
C GLN A 210 -0.85 0.28 -6.76
N ILE A 211 -2.16 0.45 -6.84
CA ILE A 211 -3.17 -0.47 -6.28
C ILE A 211 -4.00 -1.02 -7.44
N TYR A 212 -3.74 -2.27 -7.81
CA TYR A 212 -4.17 -2.83 -9.10
C TYR A 212 -4.30 -4.35 -9.06
N GLY A 213 -5.00 -4.95 -10.02
CA GLY A 213 -5.15 -6.41 -10.09
C GLY A 213 -6.39 -6.82 -10.85
N TRP A 214 -6.31 -6.96 -12.17
CA TRP A 214 -7.45 -7.28 -13.02
C TRP A 214 -8.21 -8.54 -12.53
N ASN A 215 -9.54 -8.47 -12.53
CA ASN A 215 -10.50 -9.49 -12.05
C ASN A 215 -10.51 -9.82 -10.55
N ASP A 216 -9.53 -9.34 -9.80
CA ASP A 216 -9.41 -9.62 -8.36
C ASP A 216 -8.68 -8.44 -7.70
N ASN A 217 -9.24 -7.25 -7.93
CA ASN A 217 -8.67 -5.99 -7.46
C ASN A 217 -8.60 -6.00 -5.93
N PRO A 218 -7.61 -5.30 -5.34
CA PRO A 218 -7.52 -5.15 -3.90
C PRO A 218 -8.81 -4.63 -3.26
N LYS A 219 -9.04 -5.01 -2.00
CA LYS A 219 -10.20 -4.60 -1.20
C LYS A 219 -9.78 -4.11 0.18
N ASN A 220 -10.49 -3.09 0.68
CA ASN A 220 -10.28 -2.53 2.02
C ASN A 220 -8.80 -2.17 2.31
N VAL A 221 -8.15 -1.50 1.35
CA VAL A 221 -6.84 -0.85 1.56
C VAL A 221 -7.05 0.44 2.33
N ARG A 222 -6.37 0.60 3.45
CA ARG A 222 -6.46 1.78 4.31
C ARG A 222 -5.09 2.42 4.48
N ILE A 223 -4.97 3.70 4.18
CA ILE A 223 -3.73 4.45 4.34
C ILE A 223 -4.04 5.77 5.04
N ASP A 224 -3.49 5.95 6.26
CA ASP A 224 -3.70 7.19 6.99
C ASP A 224 -2.93 8.36 6.36
N SER A 225 -1.69 8.13 5.93
CA SER A 225 -0.88 9.15 5.24
C SER A 225 -0.07 8.55 4.09
N LEU A 226 -0.40 8.91 2.86
CA LEU A 226 0.39 8.63 1.66
C LEU A 226 1.14 9.89 1.24
N ILE A 227 2.47 9.82 1.15
CA ILE A 227 3.33 10.89 0.67
C ILE A 227 4.15 10.37 -0.50
N VAL A 228 3.96 10.93 -1.69
CA VAL A 228 4.80 10.73 -2.86
C VAL A 228 5.60 12.01 -3.08
N ASN A 229 6.90 11.96 -2.83
CA ASN A 229 7.77 13.13 -3.01
C ASN A 229 8.15 13.36 -4.46
N SER A 230 8.35 12.29 -5.23
CA SER A 230 8.65 12.37 -6.65
C SER A 230 8.33 11.06 -7.36
N SER A 231 8.01 11.16 -8.64
CA SER A 231 7.72 10.01 -9.49
C SER A 231 8.06 10.31 -10.95
N ASP A 232 8.86 9.46 -11.59
CA ASP A 232 9.06 9.57 -13.03
C ASP A 232 7.77 9.36 -13.86
N ARG A 233 6.76 8.72 -13.26
CA ARG A 233 5.48 8.37 -13.91
C ARG A 233 4.32 8.92 -13.09
N ASN A 234 3.18 8.22 -13.05
CA ASN A 234 2.04 8.67 -12.24
C ASN A 234 2.44 8.75 -10.75
N GLY A 235 1.84 9.68 -10.00
CA GLY A 235 2.02 9.72 -8.55
C GLY A 235 1.35 8.51 -7.89
N ALA A 236 0.06 8.33 -8.15
CA ALA A 236 -0.70 7.17 -7.70
C ALA A 236 -1.69 6.67 -8.76
N TYR A 237 -1.80 5.34 -8.90
CA TYR A 237 -2.83 4.66 -9.67
C TYR A 237 -3.60 3.73 -8.74
N ILE A 238 -4.91 3.96 -8.59
CA ILE A 238 -5.73 3.28 -7.58
C ILE A 238 -6.97 2.68 -8.23
N THR A 239 -7.15 1.38 -8.01
CA THR A 239 -8.34 0.59 -8.36
C THR A 239 -8.80 -0.24 -7.18
N GLY A 240 -10.00 -0.82 -7.24
CA GLY A 240 -10.50 -1.73 -6.21
C GLY A 240 -11.72 -1.22 -5.46
N SER A 241 -11.97 -1.75 -4.26
CA SER A 241 -13.15 -1.37 -3.48
C SER A 241 -12.88 -1.12 -2.01
N ASP A 242 -13.74 -0.30 -1.41
CA ASP A 242 -13.81 -0.06 0.03
C ASP A 242 -12.51 0.52 0.62
N HIS A 243 -11.72 1.21 -0.21
CA HIS A 243 -10.47 1.83 0.22
C HIS A 243 -10.71 3.09 1.02
N LYS A 244 -9.84 3.38 1.98
CA LYS A 244 -9.90 4.61 2.78
C LYS A 244 -8.55 5.30 2.85
N PHE A 245 -8.51 6.55 2.43
CA PHE A 245 -7.33 7.40 2.48
C PHE A 245 -7.63 8.64 3.31
N ASN A 246 -6.92 8.80 4.44
CA ASN A 246 -7.10 10.01 5.25
C ASN A 246 -6.32 11.20 4.68
N TYR A 247 -5.13 10.97 4.15
CA TYR A 247 -4.29 12.02 3.58
C TYR A 247 -3.45 11.48 2.42
N ILE A 248 -3.50 12.17 1.28
CA ILE A 248 -2.65 11.93 0.12
C ILE A 248 -1.93 13.23 -0.23
N HIS A 249 -0.61 13.19 -0.32
CA HIS A 249 0.19 14.28 -0.84
C HIS A 249 1.12 13.78 -1.92
N ILE A 250 0.98 14.33 -3.13
CA ILE A 250 1.76 13.95 -4.30
C ILE A 250 2.48 15.18 -4.84
N LYS A 251 3.80 15.03 -5.03
CA LYS A 251 4.71 16.03 -5.59
C LYS A 251 5.51 15.45 -6.75
N ASP A 252 6.00 16.34 -7.59
CA ASP A 252 7.06 16.10 -8.59
C ASP A 252 6.88 14.78 -9.35
N TYR A 253 5.68 14.58 -9.91
CA TYR A 253 5.36 13.40 -10.70
C TYR A 253 5.45 13.68 -12.20
N ALA A 254 5.46 12.62 -13.00
CA ALA A 254 5.60 12.68 -14.45
C ALA A 254 6.89 13.39 -14.88
N THR A 255 7.96 13.24 -14.09
CA THR A 255 9.28 13.86 -14.33
C THR A 255 10.16 13.05 -15.29
N GLY A 256 9.78 11.80 -15.56
CA GLY A 256 10.56 10.85 -16.35
C GLY A 256 9.89 10.49 -17.67
N THR A 257 9.90 9.21 -18.03
CA THR A 257 9.45 8.74 -19.34
C THR A 257 8.48 7.57 -19.28
N THR A 258 7.57 7.55 -20.26
CA THR A 258 6.66 6.44 -20.55
C THR A 258 7.31 5.31 -21.36
N LYS A 259 8.60 5.44 -21.70
CA LYS A 259 9.34 4.39 -22.42
C LYS A 259 9.25 3.06 -21.68
N PHE A 260 9.00 1.99 -22.45
CA PHE A 260 8.81 0.62 -21.98
C PHE A 260 7.58 0.38 -21.09
N MET A 261 6.68 1.35 -20.90
CA MET A 261 5.43 1.09 -20.19
C MET A 261 4.62 0.02 -20.91
N LYS A 262 4.15 -0.95 -20.14
CA LYS A 262 3.14 -1.90 -20.57
C LYS A 262 1.74 -1.35 -20.24
N PRO A 263 0.71 -1.82 -20.95
CA PRO A 263 -0.67 -1.52 -20.62
C PRO A 263 -0.93 -1.73 -19.12
N ILE A 264 -1.65 -0.78 -18.52
CA ILE A 264 -2.04 -0.85 -17.12
C ILE A 264 -3.30 -1.72 -17.04
N GLU A 265 -3.37 -2.58 -16.04
CA GLU A 265 -4.57 -3.37 -15.81
C GLU A 265 -5.76 -2.46 -15.49
N ASP A 266 -6.95 -2.84 -15.97
CA ASP A 266 -8.20 -2.08 -15.86
C ASP A 266 -8.27 -0.78 -16.69
N THR A 267 -7.28 -0.49 -17.54
CA THR A 267 -7.30 0.68 -18.44
C THR A 267 -7.50 0.28 -19.89
N SER A 268 -7.89 1.25 -20.73
CA SER A 268 -7.90 1.07 -22.18
C SER A 268 -6.47 1.07 -22.73
N ALA A 269 -6.27 0.43 -23.89
CA ALA A 269 -4.98 0.41 -24.56
C ALA A 269 -4.53 1.84 -24.95
N GLY A 270 -3.27 2.17 -24.70
CA GLY A 270 -2.68 3.49 -24.94
C GLY A 270 -2.77 4.43 -23.74
N GLU A 271 -3.65 4.15 -22.77
CA GLU A 271 -3.77 4.97 -21.57
C GLU A 271 -2.59 4.79 -20.62
N GLU A 272 -1.77 3.76 -20.79
CA GLU A 272 -0.51 3.63 -20.07
C GLU A 272 0.44 4.81 -20.30
N LEU A 273 0.25 5.59 -21.38
CA LEU A 273 1.06 6.76 -21.68
C LEU A 273 0.56 8.04 -21.00
N ILE A 274 -0.61 7.99 -20.35
CA ILE A 274 -1.17 9.13 -19.62
C ILE A 274 -0.48 9.21 -18.25
N MET A 275 0.05 10.38 -17.93
CA MET A 275 0.70 10.66 -16.65
C MET A 275 -0.06 11.73 -15.88
N CYS A 276 -0.39 11.43 -14.62
CA CYS A 276 -1.08 12.32 -13.73
C CYS A 276 -0.65 12.14 -12.27
N GLY A 277 -1.04 13.07 -11.41
CA GLY A 277 -0.75 13.02 -9.98
C GLY A 277 -1.46 11.84 -9.34
N LEU A 278 -2.77 11.79 -9.50
CA LEU A 278 -3.61 10.71 -8.98
C LEU A 278 -4.62 10.26 -10.03
N TRP A 279 -4.57 8.97 -10.35
CA TRP A 279 -5.56 8.28 -11.17
C TRP A 279 -6.40 7.35 -10.29
N ILE A 280 -7.70 7.62 -10.25
CA ILE A 280 -8.71 6.80 -9.59
C ILE A 280 -9.51 6.10 -10.69
N ASN A 281 -9.39 4.78 -10.77
CA ASN A 281 -10.02 3.98 -11.82
C ASN A 281 -10.78 2.79 -11.23
N ARG A 282 -12.05 2.61 -11.60
CA ARG A 282 -12.91 1.52 -11.10
C ARG A 282 -12.89 1.39 -9.57
N CYS A 283 -12.73 2.51 -8.86
CA CYS A 283 -12.84 2.56 -7.41
C CYS A 283 -14.31 2.57 -7.00
N ASN A 284 -14.70 1.63 -6.14
CA ASN A 284 -16.09 1.46 -5.73
C ASN A 284 -16.21 1.52 -4.20
N GLY A 285 -17.01 2.45 -3.69
CA GLY A 285 -17.20 2.60 -2.24
C GLY A 285 -15.93 3.08 -1.52
N CYS A 286 -15.07 3.82 -2.19
CA CYS A 286 -13.84 4.33 -1.61
C CYS A 286 -14.04 5.73 -1.02
N ASP A 287 -13.29 6.04 0.05
CA ASP A 287 -13.31 7.34 0.72
C ASP A 287 -11.90 7.97 0.71
N PHE A 288 -11.79 9.20 0.20
CA PHE A 288 -10.58 10.01 0.20
C PHE A 288 -10.86 11.33 0.93
N LYS A 289 -10.20 11.57 2.08
CA LYS A 289 -10.50 12.75 2.90
C LYS A 289 -9.77 14.01 2.41
N GLU A 290 -8.46 13.95 2.30
CA GLU A 290 -7.66 15.09 1.88
C GLU A 290 -6.64 14.66 0.82
N ILE A 291 -6.69 15.34 -0.31
CA ILE A 291 -5.75 15.14 -1.43
C ILE A 291 -5.07 16.47 -1.70
N ILE A 292 -3.75 16.48 -1.66
CA ILE A 292 -2.90 17.60 -2.05
C ILE A 292 -2.04 17.16 -3.22
N ILE A 293 -2.20 17.84 -4.36
CA ILE A 293 -1.38 17.60 -5.55
C ILE A 293 -0.62 18.87 -5.87
N ASN A 294 0.71 18.76 -5.92
CA ASN A 294 1.59 19.88 -6.17
C ASN A 294 2.56 19.51 -7.30
N ASN A 295 2.40 20.15 -8.44
CA ASN A 295 3.30 19.95 -9.58
C ASN A 295 3.57 21.28 -10.27
N LYS A 296 4.18 22.22 -9.54
CA LYS A 296 4.43 23.57 -10.04
C LYS A 296 5.30 23.58 -11.30
N ASP A 297 6.17 22.60 -11.46
CA ASP A 297 7.20 22.63 -12.50
C ASP A 297 6.77 21.99 -13.83
N ASN A 298 5.52 21.49 -13.95
CA ASN A 298 4.98 21.02 -15.23
C ASN A 298 3.44 21.11 -15.31
N ASP A 299 2.92 21.16 -16.53
CA ASP A 299 1.48 21.24 -16.82
C ASP A 299 0.83 19.84 -16.99
N ASN A 300 1.39 18.80 -16.38
CA ASN A 300 0.80 17.45 -16.47
C ASN A 300 -0.57 17.40 -15.79
N LEU A 301 -1.35 16.34 -16.00
CA LEU A 301 -2.66 16.19 -15.34
C LEU A 301 -2.49 16.07 -13.82
N ALA A 302 -3.31 16.77 -13.04
CA ALA A 302 -3.39 16.55 -11.59
C ALA A 302 -4.18 15.28 -11.29
N LEU A 303 -5.37 15.18 -11.88
CA LEU A 303 -6.31 14.11 -11.59
C LEU A 303 -6.78 13.43 -12.86
N LYS A 304 -6.91 12.11 -12.77
CA LYS A 304 -7.69 11.31 -13.70
C LYS A 304 -8.78 10.55 -12.93
N LEU A 305 -10.04 10.91 -13.16
CA LEU A 305 -11.22 10.38 -12.49
C LEU A 305 -11.99 9.49 -13.47
N ASP A 306 -11.70 8.19 -13.43
CA ASP A 306 -12.19 7.24 -14.43
C ASP A 306 -13.57 6.64 -14.08
N GLU A 307 -14.00 5.67 -14.89
CA GLU A 307 -15.24 4.94 -14.70
C GLU A 307 -15.32 4.19 -13.36
N GLY A 308 -16.55 3.94 -12.91
CA GLY A 308 -16.80 3.10 -11.74
C GLY A 308 -18.26 2.66 -11.66
N ASN A 309 -18.58 1.85 -10.66
CA ASN A 309 -19.95 1.39 -10.44
C ASN A 309 -20.78 2.53 -9.84
N ILE A 310 -21.71 3.08 -10.62
CA ILE A 310 -22.62 4.15 -10.21
C ILE A 310 -23.45 3.83 -8.96
N LYS A 311 -23.62 2.54 -8.61
CA LYS A 311 -24.33 2.11 -7.39
C LYS A 311 -23.45 2.10 -6.13
N SER A 312 -22.15 2.33 -6.26
CA SER A 312 -21.18 2.34 -5.17
C SER A 312 -20.25 3.53 -5.34
N SER A 313 -20.70 4.71 -4.89
CA SER A 313 -19.99 5.97 -5.08
C SER A 313 -18.61 5.96 -4.41
N THR A 314 -17.63 6.55 -5.06
CA THR A 314 -16.35 6.92 -4.45
C THR A 314 -16.41 8.40 -4.08
N VAL A 315 -16.02 8.75 -2.84
CA VAL A 315 -16.15 10.10 -2.31
C VAL A 315 -14.77 10.70 -2.07
N ILE A 316 -14.58 11.92 -2.55
CA ILE A 316 -13.43 12.76 -2.25
C ILE A 316 -13.93 13.98 -1.49
N ASP A 317 -13.52 14.13 -0.23
CA ASP A 317 -13.97 15.25 0.61
C ASP A 317 -13.30 16.56 0.20
N ASN A 318 -11.97 16.60 0.13
CA ASN A 318 -11.23 17.81 -0.22
C ASN A 318 -10.06 17.52 -1.16
N ILE A 319 -9.93 18.36 -2.19
CA ILE A 319 -8.81 18.37 -3.12
C ILE A 319 -8.21 19.77 -3.13
N ASN A 320 -6.90 19.86 -2.94
CA ASN A 320 -6.12 21.09 -3.09
C ASN A 320 -5.09 20.90 -4.20
N ILE A 321 -5.20 21.67 -5.28
CA ILE A 321 -4.31 21.56 -6.45
C ILE A 321 -3.43 22.81 -6.54
N HIS A 322 -2.11 22.62 -6.47
CA HIS A 322 -1.13 23.69 -6.57
C HIS A 322 -0.40 23.63 -7.91
N TYR A 323 -0.80 24.49 -8.85
CA TYR A 323 -0.29 24.58 -10.22
C TYR A 323 0.09 26.02 -10.60
N ASN A 324 1.02 26.15 -11.55
CA ASN A 324 1.48 27.46 -12.04
C ASN A 324 0.52 28.09 -13.06
N ASN A 325 -0.21 27.28 -13.84
CA ASN A 325 -1.19 27.76 -14.81
C ASN A 325 -2.60 27.29 -14.43
N ILE A 326 -3.50 28.24 -14.12
CA ILE A 326 -4.85 27.98 -13.59
C ILE A 326 -5.93 28.11 -14.69
N ASP A 327 -5.54 28.41 -15.93
CA ASP A 327 -6.49 28.69 -17.03
C ASP A 327 -7.47 27.53 -17.30
N SER A 328 -7.11 26.30 -16.94
CA SER A 328 -8.02 25.18 -16.78
C SER A 328 -7.58 24.27 -15.64
N LEU A 329 -8.54 23.67 -14.93
CA LEU A 329 -8.24 22.64 -13.94
C LEU A 329 -7.66 21.42 -14.67
N PRO A 330 -6.46 20.92 -14.30
CA PRO A 330 -5.80 19.80 -14.97
C PRO A 330 -6.43 18.46 -14.53
N ILE A 331 -7.74 18.31 -14.75
CA ILE A 331 -8.55 17.16 -14.39
C ILE A 331 -9.08 16.53 -15.69
N PHE A 332 -8.89 15.22 -15.83
CA PHE A 332 -9.53 14.42 -16.87
C PHE A 332 -10.54 13.47 -16.22
N ASP A 333 -11.80 13.54 -16.64
CA ASP A 333 -12.88 12.71 -16.11
C ASP A 333 -13.61 11.92 -17.20
N HIS A 334 -14.07 10.72 -16.85
CA HIS A 334 -14.86 9.88 -17.75
C HIS A 334 -16.36 10.17 -17.58
N GLU A 335 -17.13 10.14 -18.67
CA GLU A 335 -18.60 10.37 -18.66
C GLU A 335 -19.39 9.44 -17.72
N LEU A 336 -18.79 8.34 -17.26
CA LEU A 336 -19.39 7.29 -16.43
C LEU A 336 -18.74 7.17 -15.05
N THR A 337 -18.10 8.24 -14.57
CA THR A 337 -17.48 8.23 -13.24
C THR A 337 -18.52 8.11 -12.12
N ASN A 338 -18.20 7.35 -11.08
CA ASN A 338 -18.97 7.25 -9.83
C ASN A 338 -18.37 8.11 -8.71
N ILE A 339 -17.45 9.02 -9.07
CA ILE A 339 -16.66 9.82 -8.13
C ILE A 339 -17.39 11.12 -7.82
N ILE A 340 -17.53 11.42 -6.53
CA ILE A 340 -18.16 12.63 -6.01
C ILE A 340 -17.09 13.45 -5.29
N VAL A 341 -16.81 14.66 -5.79
CA VAL A 341 -15.89 15.61 -5.16
C VAL A 341 -16.72 16.65 -4.38
N LYS A 342 -16.52 16.75 -3.06
CA LYS A 342 -17.27 17.69 -2.21
C LYS A 342 -16.66 19.09 -2.20
N SER A 343 -15.33 19.20 -2.18
CA SER A 343 -14.60 20.47 -2.20
C SER A 343 -13.36 20.36 -3.09
N LEU A 344 -13.18 21.36 -3.95
CA LEU A 344 -12.02 21.53 -4.82
C LEU A 344 -11.51 22.96 -4.65
N ASN A 345 -10.25 23.11 -4.23
CA ASN A 345 -9.60 24.39 -3.95
C ASN A 345 -8.30 24.59 -4.72
#